data_AF-A0A6P5S526-F1
#
_entry.id   AF-A0A6P5S526-F1
#
_cell.length_a   1.000
_cell.length_b   1.000
_cell.length_c   1.000
_cell.angle_alpha   90.00
_cell.angle_beta   90.00
_cell.angle_gamma   90.00
#
_symmetry.space_group_name_H-M   'P 1'
#
loop_
_entity.id
_entity.type
_entity.pdbx_description
1 polymer ?
#
loop_
_entity_poly.entity_id
_entity_poly.type
_entity_poly.pdbx_seq_one_letter_code
_entity_poly.pdbx_strand_id
1 'polypeptide(L)'
;MTGVLSDDAITKFADCLLWPTGFAANMALMVALGNVGSLLAAGKTPLTNEKIAIFSDALNQALITNGILLAERQKSVEIFIYRHYDMTHLNVLLSSCTMRKKVVMTDSLFSMDGDFAPMIELVKLSKAHGFLLVIDDAHGTFVCGKNGGGVAEQYNCERDVDICVGTLSKAAGCHGGFIACSKRWKQLIQSRGRSFIFSTATPIPISAAARGNI
;
A
#
# COMPACT_ATOMS: atom_id res chain seq x y z
N MET A 1 -5.96 22.26 -33.40
CA MET A 1 -4.99 21.39 -34.10
C MET A 1 -3.96 20.95 -33.07
N THR A 2 -4.30 19.95 -32.25
CA THR A 2 -4.21 18.49 -32.51
C THR A 2 -2.83 17.94 -32.14
N GLY A 3 -2.79 17.28 -30.98
CA GLY A 3 -2.13 15.99 -30.83
C GLY A 3 -0.64 16.00 -30.46
N VAL A 4 -0.35 16.18 -29.16
CA VAL A 4 0.76 15.44 -28.49
C VAL A 4 0.31 15.10 -27.06
N LEU A 5 -0.78 14.35 -26.95
CA LEU A 5 -1.06 13.50 -25.80
C LEU A 5 -1.09 12.08 -26.36
N SER A 6 0.09 11.59 -26.75
CA SER A 6 0.29 10.21 -27.15
C SER A 6 0.35 9.35 -25.89
N ASP A 7 -0.72 8.60 -25.63
CA ASP A 7 -0.77 7.22 -25.15
C ASP A 7 0.45 6.62 -24.44
N ASP A 8 0.96 7.27 -23.38
CA ASP A 8 1.79 6.59 -22.38
C ASP A 8 0.91 6.23 -21.18
N ALA A 9 0.42 4.99 -21.18
CA ALA A 9 -0.24 4.37 -20.04
C ALA A 9 0.72 4.33 -18.84
N ILE A 10 0.65 5.35 -17.97
CA ILE A 10 1.45 5.43 -16.74
C ILE A 10 1.13 4.19 -15.89
N THR A 11 2.05 3.24 -15.83
CA THR A 11 2.00 2.15 -14.84
C THR A 11 2.03 2.79 -13.45
N LYS A 12 1.06 2.46 -12.59
CA LYS A 12 1.03 2.96 -11.21
C LYS A 12 2.27 2.54 -10.42
N PHE A 13 2.91 1.42 -10.80
CA PHE A 13 4.21 0.97 -10.30
C PHE A 13 5.36 1.44 -11.20
N ALA A 14 5.56 2.76 -11.28
CA ALA A 14 6.65 3.34 -12.06
C ALA A 14 8.02 3.28 -11.34
N ASP A 15 8.03 3.00 -10.04
CA ASP A 15 9.19 3.14 -9.18
C ASP A 15 9.12 2.21 -7.96
N CYS A 16 10.28 1.91 -7.37
CA CYS A 16 10.38 1.02 -6.21
C CYS A 16 11.39 1.56 -5.18
N LEU A 17 11.12 1.30 -3.90
CA LEU A 17 12.01 1.57 -2.77
C LEU A 17 12.24 0.27 -1.98
N LEU A 18 13.47 0.08 -1.49
CA LEU A 18 13.87 -1.08 -0.69
C LEU A 18 13.98 -0.73 0.80
N TRP A 19 13.63 -1.69 1.64
CA TRP A 19 13.79 -1.66 3.09
C TRP A 19 14.51 -2.91 3.59
N PRO A 20 15.08 -2.85 4.82
CA PRO A 20 15.62 -4.04 5.47
C PRO A 20 14.59 -5.16 5.67
N THR A 21 13.30 -4.84 5.85
CA THR A 21 12.23 -5.84 6.02
C THR A 21 10.90 -5.36 5.44
N GLY A 22 10.01 -6.30 5.10
CA GLY A 22 8.61 -5.99 4.74
C GLY A 22 7.85 -5.27 5.86
N PHE A 23 8.18 -5.57 7.12
CA PHE A 23 7.66 -4.83 8.28
C PHE A 23 8.09 -3.35 8.23
N ALA A 24 9.38 -3.08 8.03
CA ALA A 24 9.89 -1.71 7.97
C ALA A 24 9.29 -0.91 6.80
N ALA A 25 9.02 -1.57 5.67
CA ALA A 25 8.30 -0.99 4.53
C ALA A 25 6.87 -0.58 4.92
N ASN A 26 6.08 -1.49 5.49
CA ASN A 26 4.72 -1.19 5.96
C ASN A 26 4.68 -0.04 6.98
N MET A 27 5.60 -0.05 7.94
CA MET A 27 5.75 1.04 8.91
C MET A 27 6.09 2.37 8.23
N ALA A 28 6.97 2.37 7.22
CA ALA A 28 7.32 3.58 6.46
C ALA A 28 6.11 4.18 5.77
N LEU A 29 5.33 3.32 5.10
CA LEU A 29 4.15 3.72 4.35
C LEU A 29 3.10 4.34 5.28
N MET A 30 2.80 3.69 6.40
CA MET A 30 1.81 4.17 7.36
C MET A 30 2.21 5.52 7.97
N VAL A 31 3.50 5.69 8.29
CA VAL A 31 4.00 6.97 8.77
C VAL A 31 3.93 8.03 7.67
N ALA A 32 4.27 7.70 6.43
CA ALA A 32 4.18 8.64 5.32
C ALA A 32 2.73 9.09 5.06
N LEU A 33 1.76 8.16 5.10
CA LEU A 33 0.33 8.46 5.01
C LEU A 33 -0.12 9.37 6.14
N GLY A 34 0.20 9.04 7.40
CA GLY A 34 -0.13 9.89 8.54
C GLY A 34 0.44 11.31 8.43
N ASN A 35 1.64 11.46 7.87
CA ASN A 35 2.24 12.77 7.64
C ASN A 35 1.50 13.61 6.59
N VAL A 36 0.82 13.00 5.60
CA VAL A 36 0.05 13.76 4.60
C VAL A 36 -1.06 14.57 5.27
N GLY A 37 -1.76 14.01 6.26
CA GLY A 37 -2.78 14.75 7.01
C GLY A 37 -2.19 15.94 7.77
N SER A 38 -1.02 15.76 8.39
CA SER A 38 -0.32 16.82 9.14
C SER A 38 0.24 17.93 8.23
N LEU A 39 0.79 17.57 7.06
CA LEU A 39 1.28 18.53 6.07
C LEU A 39 0.17 19.44 5.56
N LEU A 40 -1.02 18.87 5.33
CA LEU A 40 -2.16 19.62 4.83
C LEU A 40 -2.76 20.54 5.89
N ALA A 41 -2.63 20.18 7.18
CA ALA A 41 -3.00 21.01 8.31
C ALA A 41 -1.93 22.08 8.67
N ALA A 42 -0.90 22.26 7.85
CA ALA A 42 0.20 23.21 8.06
C ALA A 42 0.84 23.13 9.47
N GLY A 43 1.00 21.91 9.99
CA GLY A 43 1.60 21.67 11.31
C GLY A 43 0.66 21.86 12.51
N LYS A 44 -0.64 22.12 12.28
CA LYS A 44 -1.68 22.11 13.33
C LYS A 44 -2.32 20.73 13.45
N THR A 45 -3.13 20.54 14.49
CA THR A 45 -4.01 19.38 14.60
C THR A 45 -4.98 19.35 13.42
N PRO A 46 -5.01 18.29 12.59
CA PRO A 46 -5.87 18.24 11.41
C PRO A 46 -7.35 18.26 11.79
N LEU A 47 -8.14 19.07 11.09
CA LEU A 47 -9.60 18.98 11.15
C LEU A 47 -10.06 17.64 10.57
N THR A 48 -11.29 17.21 10.87
CA THR A 48 -11.83 15.92 10.39
C THR A 48 -11.72 15.75 8.87
N ASN A 49 -11.94 16.82 8.09
CA ASN A 49 -11.83 16.80 6.63
C ASN A 49 -10.37 16.84 6.09
N GLU A 50 -9.40 17.06 6.98
CA GLU A 50 -7.97 17.08 6.66
C GLU A 50 -7.28 15.76 6.97
N LYS A 51 -7.87 14.98 7.89
CA LYS A 51 -7.47 13.61 8.22
C LYS A 51 -7.65 12.64 7.04
N ILE A 52 -7.07 11.46 7.16
CA ILE A 52 -7.16 10.36 6.19
C ILE A 52 -7.93 9.21 6.81
N ALA A 53 -8.95 8.71 6.11
CA ALA A 53 -9.69 7.53 6.51
C ALA A 53 -8.98 6.29 5.94
N ILE A 54 -8.51 5.40 6.81
CA ILE A 54 -7.94 4.11 6.41
C ILE A 54 -8.95 3.02 6.70
N PHE A 55 -9.32 2.27 5.66
CA PHE A 55 -10.19 1.11 5.74
C PHE A 55 -9.33 -0.14 5.67
N SER A 56 -9.33 -0.93 6.75
CA SER A 56 -8.52 -2.15 6.87
C SER A 56 -9.42 -3.38 6.93
N ASP A 57 -9.05 -4.43 6.22
CA ASP A 57 -9.67 -5.75 6.40
C ASP A 57 -9.41 -6.23 7.84
N ALA A 58 -10.38 -6.92 8.44
CA ALA A 58 -10.30 -7.44 9.80
C ALA A 58 -9.22 -8.51 9.99
N LEU A 59 -8.85 -9.24 8.95
CA LEU A 59 -7.83 -10.28 9.00
C LEU A 59 -6.47 -9.86 8.43
N ASN A 60 -6.27 -8.56 8.19
CA ASN A 60 -4.97 -8.03 7.79
C ASN A 60 -3.87 -8.44 8.78
N GLN A 61 -2.69 -8.76 8.23
CA GLN A 61 -1.54 -9.20 9.00
C GLN A 61 -1.14 -8.15 10.03
N ALA A 62 -0.66 -8.62 11.20
CA ALA A 62 -0.33 -7.77 12.34
C ALA A 62 0.64 -6.62 12.00
N LEU A 63 1.49 -6.78 10.98
CA LEU A 63 2.40 -5.72 10.52
C LEU A 63 1.66 -4.51 9.95
N ILE A 64 0.53 -4.72 9.26
CA ILE A 64 -0.33 -3.65 8.74
C ILE A 64 -1.01 -2.97 9.93
N THR A 65 -1.61 -3.77 10.81
CA THR A 65 -2.28 -3.29 12.03
C THR A 65 -1.35 -2.47 12.91
N ASN A 66 -0.11 -2.91 13.10
CA ASN A 66 0.90 -2.17 13.88
C ASN A 66 1.27 -0.83 13.25
N GLY A 67 1.40 -0.78 11.92
CA GLY A 67 1.65 0.46 11.20
C GLY A 67 0.46 1.43 11.29
N ILE A 68 -0.76 0.91 11.16
CA ILE A 68 -2.00 1.66 11.33
C ILE A 68 -2.09 2.28 12.73
N LEU A 69 -1.80 1.51 13.78
CA LEU A 69 -1.77 2.00 15.17
C LEU A 69 -0.72 3.11 15.37
N LEU A 70 0.43 3.03 14.70
CA LEU A 70 1.43 4.10 14.74
C LEU A 70 0.93 5.36 14.01
N ALA A 71 0.21 5.21 12.89
CA ALA A 71 -0.37 6.32 12.16
C ALA A 71 -1.50 7.01 12.96
N GLU A 72 -2.32 6.25 13.68
CA GLU A 72 -3.37 6.77 14.56
C GLU A 72 -2.80 7.70 15.64
N ARG A 73 -1.65 7.35 16.23
CA ARG A 73 -0.96 8.18 17.22
C ARG A 73 -0.56 9.56 16.69
N GLN A 74 -0.48 9.74 15.38
CA GLN A 74 -0.23 11.05 14.74
C GLN A 74 -1.46 11.96 14.72
N LYS A 75 -2.63 11.45 15.14
CA LYS A 75 -3.95 12.15 15.17
C LYS A 75 -4.43 12.66 13.81
N SER A 76 -3.79 12.24 12.73
CA SER A 76 -4.06 12.64 11.35
C SER A 76 -4.78 11.56 10.53
N VAL A 77 -5.05 10.41 11.14
CA VAL A 77 -5.68 9.25 10.53
C VAL A 77 -6.86 8.82 11.39
N GLU A 78 -7.92 8.34 10.73
CA GLU A 78 -9.06 7.68 11.33
C GLU A 78 -9.21 6.29 10.70
N ILE A 79 -9.46 5.28 11.53
CA ILE A 79 -9.41 3.87 11.10
C ILE A 79 -10.80 3.28 11.10
N PHE A 80 -11.12 2.57 10.04
CA PHE A 80 -12.36 1.83 9.86
C PHE A 80 -12.00 0.37 9.56
N ILE A 81 -12.49 -0.56 10.36
CA ILE A 81 -12.27 -2.00 10.12
C ILE A 81 -13.53 -2.55 9.46
N TYR A 82 -13.39 -3.14 8.27
CA TYR A 82 -14.47 -3.86 7.62
C TYR A 82 -14.32 -5.37 7.85
N ARG A 83 -15.43 -6.10 7.70
CA ARG A 83 -15.43 -7.55 7.91
C ARG A 83 -14.64 -8.20 6.79
N HIS A 84 -13.87 -9.23 7.13
CA HIS A 84 -13.05 -9.93 6.16
C HIS A 84 -13.86 -10.38 4.94
N TYR A 85 -13.35 -10.09 3.74
CA TYR A 85 -13.99 -10.41 2.46
C TYR A 85 -15.36 -9.72 2.22
N ASP A 86 -15.80 -8.80 3.07
CA ASP A 86 -17.14 -8.21 2.99
C ASP A 86 -17.14 -6.86 2.30
N MET A 87 -17.19 -6.89 0.96
CA MET A 87 -17.24 -5.67 0.13
C MET A 87 -18.54 -4.87 0.33
N THR A 88 -19.61 -5.50 0.82
CA THR A 88 -20.85 -4.79 1.16
C THR A 88 -20.64 -3.93 2.39
N HIS A 89 -20.05 -4.49 3.45
CA HIS A 89 -19.71 -3.72 4.65
C HIS A 89 -18.69 -2.62 4.35
N LEU A 90 -17.65 -2.91 3.56
CA LEU A 90 -16.72 -1.88 3.11
C LEU A 90 -17.44 -0.74 2.38
N ASN A 91 -18.34 -1.06 1.45
CA ASN A 91 -19.12 -0.06 0.71
C ASN A 91 -20.00 0.80 1.64
N VAL A 92 -20.61 0.21 2.67
CA VAL A 92 -21.38 0.95 3.69
C VAL A 92 -20.48 1.95 4.42
N LEU A 93 -19.32 1.51 4.91
CA LEU A 93 -18.37 2.37 5.62
C LEU A 93 -17.83 3.50 4.72
N LEU A 94 -17.51 3.19 3.47
CA LEU A 94 -17.05 4.17 2.48
C LEU A 94 -18.12 5.23 2.19
N SER A 95 -19.38 4.81 2.10
CA SER A 95 -20.53 5.69 1.84
C SER A 95 -20.85 6.59 3.02
N SER A 96 -20.70 6.09 4.26
CA SER A 96 -20.91 6.89 5.48
C SER A 96 -19.75 7.82 5.80
N CYS A 97 -18.56 7.57 5.24
CA CYS A 97 -17.36 8.35 5.53
C CYS A 97 -17.38 9.71 4.81
N THR A 98 -17.43 10.78 5.61
CA THR A 98 -17.43 12.19 5.15
C THR A 98 -16.03 12.72 4.82
N MET A 99 -14.98 11.97 5.16
CA MET A 99 -13.59 12.37 4.92
C MET A 99 -13.26 12.25 3.44
N ARG A 100 -12.65 13.29 2.85
CA ARG A 100 -12.31 13.30 1.42
C ARG A 100 -11.19 12.36 1.01
N LYS A 101 -10.27 12.05 1.94
CA LYS A 101 -9.09 11.23 1.67
C LYS A 101 -9.32 9.85 2.24
N LYS A 102 -9.50 8.87 1.37
CA LYS A 102 -9.80 7.49 1.72
C LYS A 102 -8.69 6.59 1.18
N VAL A 103 -8.26 5.64 2.00
CA VAL A 103 -7.28 4.62 1.66
C VAL A 103 -7.87 3.28 2.07
N VAL A 104 -7.96 2.33 1.15
CA VAL A 104 -8.28 0.93 1.51
C VAL A 104 -6.97 0.17 1.50
N MET A 105 -6.68 -0.53 2.60
CA MET A 105 -5.50 -1.37 2.74
C MET A 105 -5.87 -2.81 3.07
N THR A 106 -5.30 -3.74 2.33
CA THR A 106 -5.55 -5.18 2.50
C THR A 106 -4.29 -6.00 2.22
N ASP A 107 -4.13 -7.14 2.88
CA ASP A 107 -3.32 -8.21 2.32
C ASP A 107 -3.95 -8.64 0.98
N SER A 108 -3.14 -8.95 -0.02
CA SER A 108 -3.63 -9.44 -1.32
C SER A 108 -3.90 -10.95 -1.30
N LEU A 109 -3.12 -11.70 -0.52
CA LEU A 109 -3.21 -13.13 -0.26
C LEU A 109 -3.04 -13.34 1.26
N PHE A 110 -4.12 -13.73 1.92
CA PHE A 110 -4.16 -13.89 3.37
C PHE A 110 -3.43 -15.18 3.78
N SER A 111 -2.38 -15.02 4.59
CA SER A 111 -1.43 -16.11 4.86
C SER A 111 -1.99 -17.31 5.64
N MET A 112 -3.05 -17.09 6.45
CA MET A 112 -3.59 -18.12 7.32
C MET A 112 -4.59 -19.01 6.60
N ASP A 113 -5.49 -18.40 5.83
CA ASP A 113 -6.59 -19.09 5.15
C ASP A 113 -6.28 -19.37 3.66
N GLY A 114 -5.29 -18.67 3.10
CA GLY A 114 -4.83 -18.86 1.72
C GLY A 114 -5.77 -18.28 0.67
N ASP A 115 -6.73 -17.46 1.06
CA ASP A 115 -7.67 -16.80 0.18
C ASP A 115 -7.12 -15.48 -0.37
N PHE A 116 -7.58 -15.10 -1.56
CA PHE A 116 -7.19 -13.87 -2.22
C PHE A 116 -8.18 -12.75 -1.89
N ALA A 117 -7.68 -11.54 -1.66
CA ALA A 117 -8.53 -10.37 -1.58
C ALA A 117 -9.40 -10.23 -2.86
N PRO A 118 -10.65 -9.75 -2.76
CA PRO A 118 -11.56 -9.60 -3.89
C PRO A 118 -11.15 -8.41 -4.78
N MET A 119 -10.01 -8.53 -5.47
CA MET A 119 -9.32 -7.45 -6.19
C MET A 119 -10.23 -6.73 -7.19
N ILE A 120 -11.01 -7.48 -7.97
CA ILE A 120 -11.92 -6.89 -8.99
C ILE A 120 -12.99 -6.01 -8.33
N GLU A 121 -13.50 -6.41 -7.17
CA GLU A 121 -14.51 -5.65 -6.43
C GLU A 121 -13.90 -4.43 -5.74
N LEU A 122 -12.72 -4.58 -5.14
CA LEU A 122 -11.94 -3.48 -4.57
C LEU A 122 -11.64 -2.41 -5.62
N VAL A 123 -11.27 -2.79 -6.84
CA VAL A 123 -11.04 -1.86 -7.95
C VAL A 123 -12.32 -1.15 -8.36
N LYS A 124 -13.45 -1.85 -8.44
CA LYS A 124 -14.76 -1.23 -8.72
C LYS A 124 -15.13 -0.20 -7.64
N LEU A 125 -14.96 -0.55 -6.37
CA LEU A 125 -15.21 0.36 -5.25
C LEU A 125 -14.23 1.53 -5.25
N SER A 126 -12.96 1.32 -5.61
CA SER A 126 -11.95 2.38 -5.72
C SER A 126 -12.39 3.44 -6.73
N LYS A 127 -12.88 3.00 -7.90
CA LYS A 127 -13.40 3.88 -8.94
C LYS A 127 -14.68 4.62 -8.51
N ALA A 128 -15.57 3.94 -7.76
CA ALA A 128 -16.82 4.53 -7.30
C ALA A 128 -16.63 5.57 -6.18
N HIS A 129 -15.70 5.32 -5.25
CA HIS A 129 -15.52 6.13 -4.04
C HIS A 129 -14.28 7.02 -4.08
N GLY A 130 -13.41 6.89 -5.08
CA GLY A 130 -12.20 7.69 -5.25
C GLY A 130 -11.15 7.46 -4.16
N PHE A 131 -11.02 6.24 -3.65
CA PHE A 131 -9.99 5.90 -2.64
C PHE A 131 -8.71 5.36 -3.28
N LEU A 132 -7.61 5.49 -2.55
CA LEU A 132 -6.34 4.85 -2.88
C LEU A 132 -6.36 3.38 -2.46
N LEU A 133 -6.00 2.49 -3.38
CA LEU A 133 -5.91 1.05 -3.09
C LEU A 133 -4.45 0.68 -2.79
N VAL A 134 -4.21 0.24 -1.55
CA VAL A 134 -2.93 -0.24 -1.06
C VAL A 134 -3.03 -1.72 -0.78
N ILE A 135 -2.11 -2.51 -1.30
CA ILE A 135 -2.03 -3.93 -0.99
C ILE A 135 -0.69 -4.30 -0.35
N ASP A 136 -0.71 -5.24 0.58
CA ASP A 136 0.48 -6.02 0.95
C ASP A 136 0.43 -7.35 0.18
N ASP A 137 1.37 -7.51 -0.74
CA ASP A 137 1.51 -8.68 -1.61
C ASP A 137 2.68 -9.56 -1.20
N ALA A 138 3.04 -9.58 0.10
CA ALA A 138 4.16 -10.37 0.59
C ALA A 138 4.00 -11.88 0.34
N HIS A 139 2.78 -12.41 0.28
CA HIS A 139 2.53 -13.82 0.01
C HIS A 139 2.27 -14.14 -1.47
N GLY A 140 1.86 -13.16 -2.28
CA GLY A 140 1.59 -13.39 -3.70
C GLY A 140 2.73 -12.98 -4.62
N THR A 141 3.58 -12.01 -4.27
CA THR A 141 4.74 -11.61 -5.09
C THR A 141 5.65 -12.83 -5.35
N PHE A 142 6.03 -13.04 -6.61
CA PHE A 142 6.81 -14.18 -7.11
C PHE A 142 6.13 -15.55 -6.98
N VAL A 143 4.85 -15.60 -6.60
CA VAL A 143 4.04 -16.83 -6.53
C VAL A 143 2.86 -16.77 -7.50
N CYS A 144 2.21 -15.61 -7.57
CA CYS A 144 1.01 -15.37 -8.36
C CYS A 144 1.32 -14.52 -9.60
N GLY A 145 0.47 -14.66 -10.62
CA GLY A 145 0.67 -14.03 -11.90
C GLY A 145 1.68 -14.77 -12.78
N LYS A 146 1.59 -14.56 -14.10
CA LYS A 146 2.41 -15.29 -15.07
C LYS A 146 3.90 -15.01 -14.91
N ASN A 147 4.25 -13.80 -14.49
CA ASN A 147 5.64 -13.35 -14.35
C ASN A 147 6.03 -13.16 -12.88
N GLY A 148 5.22 -13.63 -11.94
CA GLY A 148 5.46 -13.42 -10.51
C GLY A 148 5.16 -11.99 -10.05
N GLY A 149 4.39 -11.22 -10.83
CA GLY A 149 3.97 -9.85 -10.50
C GLY A 149 2.96 -9.76 -9.36
N GLY A 150 2.56 -10.90 -8.79
CA GLY A 150 1.75 -10.97 -7.60
C GLY A 150 0.26 -11.10 -7.89
N VAL A 151 -0.55 -10.90 -6.86
CA VAL A 151 -2.01 -11.06 -6.95
C VAL A 151 -2.62 -10.02 -7.90
N ALA A 152 -2.05 -8.81 -7.95
CA ALA A 152 -2.52 -7.80 -8.88
C ALA A 152 -2.34 -8.24 -10.35
N GLU A 153 -1.23 -8.92 -10.69
CA GLU A 153 -1.01 -9.49 -12.03
C GLU A 153 -1.97 -10.66 -12.30
N GLN A 154 -2.16 -11.54 -11.31
CA GLN A 154 -3.08 -12.67 -11.42
C GLN A 154 -4.50 -12.24 -11.82
N TYR A 155 -4.96 -11.08 -11.33
CA TYR A 155 -6.28 -10.52 -11.64
C TYR A 155 -6.26 -9.40 -12.70
N ASN A 156 -5.11 -9.15 -13.36
CA ASN A 156 -4.91 -8.11 -14.37
C ASN A 156 -5.36 -6.70 -13.92
N CYS A 157 -5.08 -6.35 -12.66
CA CYS A 157 -5.49 -5.09 -12.04
C CYS A 157 -4.31 -4.27 -11.48
N GLU A 158 -3.08 -4.52 -11.94
CA GLU A 158 -1.86 -3.81 -11.53
C GLU A 158 -1.96 -2.31 -11.75
N ARG A 159 -2.71 -1.91 -12.78
CA ARG A 159 -2.94 -0.49 -13.12
C ARG A 159 -3.92 0.20 -12.18
N ASP A 160 -4.69 -0.56 -11.40
CA ASP A 160 -5.67 -0.01 -10.48
C ASP A 160 -5.11 0.10 -9.05
N VAL A 161 -4.10 -0.68 -8.68
CA VAL A 161 -3.42 -0.63 -7.38
C VAL A 161 -2.44 0.54 -7.31
N ASP A 162 -2.57 1.40 -6.28
CA ASP A 162 -1.74 2.61 -6.14
C ASP A 162 -0.39 2.35 -5.51
N ILE A 163 -0.36 1.45 -4.52
CA ILE A 163 0.84 1.10 -3.76
C ILE A 163 0.80 -0.38 -3.46
N CYS A 164 1.87 -1.09 -3.83
CA CYS A 164 2.07 -2.48 -3.47
C CYS A 164 3.27 -2.58 -2.53
N VAL A 165 3.05 -3.12 -1.34
CA VAL A 165 4.11 -3.48 -0.40
C VAL A 165 4.40 -4.96 -0.57
N GLY A 166 5.67 -5.34 -0.52
CA GLY A 166 6.04 -6.75 -0.59
C GLY A 166 7.26 -7.08 0.26
N THR A 167 7.61 -8.37 0.27
CA THR A 167 8.79 -8.88 0.98
C THR A 167 9.70 -9.66 0.05
N LEU A 168 11.00 -9.58 0.32
CA LEU A 168 12.01 -10.42 -0.33
C LEU A 168 12.32 -11.66 0.52
N SER A 169 11.76 -11.75 1.73
CA SER A 169 12.05 -12.82 2.70
C SER A 169 11.20 -14.09 2.58
N LYS A 170 10.40 -14.21 1.51
CA LYS A 170 9.51 -15.35 1.26
C LYS A 170 9.85 -16.01 -0.08
N ALA A 171 9.00 -15.86 -1.10
CA ALA A 171 9.20 -16.51 -2.40
C ALA A 171 10.51 -16.10 -3.09
N ALA A 172 10.99 -14.86 -2.90
CA ALA A 172 12.29 -14.43 -3.42
C ALA A 172 13.51 -15.06 -2.71
N GLY A 173 13.33 -15.77 -1.61
CA GLY A 173 14.41 -16.48 -0.90
C GLY A 173 15.55 -15.59 -0.40
N CYS A 174 15.30 -14.31 -0.15
CA CYS A 174 16.31 -13.32 0.19
C CYS A 174 15.96 -12.57 1.49
N HIS A 175 16.44 -11.34 1.66
CA HIS A 175 16.16 -10.48 2.80
C HIS A 175 15.79 -9.09 2.31
N GLY A 176 14.79 -8.48 2.94
CA GLY A 176 14.32 -7.15 2.56
C GLY A 176 12.81 -7.04 2.47
N GLY A 177 12.35 -5.80 2.34
CA GLY A 177 11.01 -5.44 1.92
C GLY A 177 11.07 -4.41 0.81
N PHE A 178 9.96 -4.20 0.12
CA PHE A 178 9.89 -3.20 -0.92
C PHE A 178 8.52 -2.52 -0.98
N ILE A 179 8.48 -1.33 -1.58
CA ILE A 179 7.25 -0.66 -1.97
C ILE A 179 7.34 -0.27 -3.43
N ALA A 180 6.45 -0.81 -4.25
CA ALA A 180 6.24 -0.43 -5.65
C ALA A 180 5.10 0.59 -5.73
N CYS A 181 5.35 1.75 -6.33
CA CYS A 181 4.40 2.86 -6.39
C CYS A 181 4.79 3.88 -7.47
N SER A 182 4.06 4.99 -7.56
CA SER A 182 4.39 6.08 -8.47
C SER A 182 5.58 6.91 -7.96
N LYS A 183 6.25 7.63 -8.87
CA LYS A 183 7.33 8.59 -8.55
C LYS A 183 6.97 9.55 -7.40
N ARG A 184 5.74 10.04 -7.41
CA ARG A 184 5.23 10.97 -6.38
C ARG A 184 5.13 10.30 -5.01
N TRP A 185 4.63 9.06 -4.97
CA TRP A 185 4.55 8.28 -3.73
C TRP A 185 5.93 7.93 -3.20
N LYS A 186 6.84 7.50 -4.10
CA LYS A 186 8.24 7.26 -3.75
C LYS A 186 8.87 8.46 -3.06
N GLN A 187 8.78 9.66 -3.64
CA GLN A 187 9.35 10.87 -3.05
C GLN A 187 8.77 11.20 -1.67
N LEU A 188 7.46 11.02 -1.51
CA LEU A 188 6.79 11.24 -0.23
C LEU A 188 7.24 10.22 0.83
N ILE A 189 7.26 8.94 0.49
CA ILE A 189 7.67 7.86 1.40
C ILE A 189 9.16 8.00 1.75
N GLN A 190 10.01 8.35 0.80
CA GLN A 190 11.43 8.59 1.02
C GLN A 190 11.68 9.76 1.98
N SER A 191 10.88 10.83 1.89
CA SER A 191 11.05 12.04 2.71
C SER A 191 10.35 12.00 4.07
N ARG A 192 9.39 11.09 4.28
CA ARG A 192 8.58 11.02 5.51
C ARG A 192 8.55 9.66 6.20
N GLY A 193 8.89 8.59 5.50
CA GLY A 193 8.97 7.24 6.06
C GLY A 193 10.14 7.14 7.03
N ARG A 194 9.88 7.26 8.33
CA ARG A 194 10.93 7.30 9.36
C ARG A 194 11.86 6.08 9.33
N SER A 195 11.32 4.89 9.08
CA SER A 195 12.13 3.67 8.94
C SER A 195 13.02 3.66 7.69
N PHE A 196 12.72 4.48 6.67
CA PHE A 196 13.62 4.69 5.54
C PHE A 196 14.75 5.67 5.89
N ILE A 197 14.42 6.74 6.62
CA ILE A 197 15.35 7.83 6.94
C ILE A 197 16.35 7.45 8.04
N PHE A 198 15.88 6.76 9.07
CA PHE A 198 16.63 6.49 10.30
C PHE A 198 17.09 5.03 10.44
N SER A 199 17.12 4.29 9.33
CA SER A 199 17.64 2.93 9.28
C SER A 199 18.72 2.80 8.22
N THR A 200 19.64 1.87 8.42
CA THR A 200 20.70 1.58 7.45
C THR A 200 20.09 0.94 6.21
N ALA A 201 20.55 1.34 5.02
CA ALA A 201 20.13 0.76 3.76
C ALA A 201 20.46 -0.73 3.67
N THR A 202 19.70 -1.47 2.85
CA THR A 202 19.94 -2.89 2.58
C THR A 202 21.36 -3.09 2.02
N PRO A 203 22.18 -3.97 2.62
CA PRO A 203 23.54 -4.24 2.14
C PRO A 203 23.58 -4.64 0.65
N ILE A 204 24.60 -4.16 -0.07
CA ILE A 204 24.78 -4.42 -1.51
C ILE A 204 24.72 -5.92 -1.85
N PRO A 205 25.35 -6.84 -1.10
CA PRO A 205 25.27 -8.27 -1.42
C PRO A 205 23.85 -8.83 -1.38
N ILE A 206 23.01 -8.37 -0.45
CA ILE A 206 21.61 -8.80 -0.32
C ILE A 206 20.80 -8.26 -1.50
N SER A 207 20.97 -6.99 -1.85
CA SER A 207 20.29 -6.39 -3.01
C SER A 207 20.68 -7.07 -4.33
N ALA A 208 21.95 -7.46 -4.47
CA ALA A 208 22.43 -8.22 -5.63
C ALA A 208 21.83 -9.62 -5.69
N ALA A 209 21.78 -10.33 -4.56
CA ALA A 209 21.16 -11.65 -4.47
C ALA A 209 19.66 -11.61 -4.80
N ALA A 210 18.93 -10.62 -4.25
CA ALA A 210 17.52 -10.42 -4.56
C ALA A 210 17.30 -10.21 -6.07
N ARG A 211 18.14 -9.39 -6.73
CA ARG A 211 18.08 -9.19 -8.18
C ARG A 211 18.40 -10.46 -8.98
N GLY A 212 19.27 -11.33 -8.48
CA GLY A 212 19.61 -12.59 -9.17
C GLY A 212 18.52 -13.66 -9.09
N ASN A 213 17.62 -13.54 -8.12
CA ASN A 213 16.52 -14.49 -7.89
C ASN A 213 15.22 -14.13 -8.64
N ILE A 214 15.20 -12.98 -9.33
CA ILE A 214 14.05 -12.41 -10.05
C ILE A 214 14.44 -12.23 -11.51
#